data_AF-A0A4Q7Z9E9-F1
#
_entry.id   AF-A0A4Q7Z9E9-F1
#
_cell.length_a   1.000
_cell.length_b   1.000
_cell.length_c   1.000
_cell.angle_alpha   90.00
_cell.angle_beta   90.00
_cell.angle_gamma   90.00
#
_symmetry.space_group_name_H-M   'P 1'
#
loop_
_entity.id
_entity.type
_entity.pdbx_description
1 polymer ?
#
loop_
_entity_poly.entity_id
_entity_poly.type
_entity_poly.pdbx_seq_one_letter_code
_entity_poly.pdbx_strand_id
1 'polypeptide(L)'
;MSSLINAKGNHDAEMASNGLEAILVTDYPDLIFSQPEMIRLLCPSMANPFIAPEVLSVVRWVIAIKDNINVWSGMFGGHVGKSYARIYIDDCLGTLCQYFPALQLSADWIMFEEFGEMKPAFIEMARHQNHGAQSLLDKMWSGPDCLIQSQLLRHHVDEAVWPSSSLFVHALAAFAQCATSDLVKLLTDKALSSWGIFWGEAVDYRYMVANLPVLLGFWSMTGAPMTWWHRQRRLAVVEQVRVFDPQWFALAYQHGVMLAVVMGHHYSTAKVE
;
A
#
# COMPACT_ATOMS: atom_id res chain seq x y z
N MET A 1 38.79 -25.69 9.32
CA MET A 1 38.19 -24.71 10.27
C MET A 1 37.07 -23.87 9.66
N SER A 2 36.89 -23.80 8.34
CA SER A 2 35.79 -23.03 7.71
C SER A 2 34.45 -23.77 7.58
N SER A 3 34.37 -25.10 7.82
CA SER A 3 33.11 -25.86 7.74
C SER A 3 32.33 -25.94 9.06
N LEU A 4 32.96 -25.66 10.19
CA LEU A 4 32.34 -25.70 11.53
C LEU A 4 31.66 -24.38 11.93
N ILE A 5 31.98 -23.27 11.26
CA ILE A 5 31.40 -21.95 11.53
C ILE A 5 30.05 -21.80 10.80
N ASN A 6 29.91 -22.35 9.59
CA ASN A 6 28.64 -22.33 8.85
C ASN A 6 27.57 -23.25 9.45
N ALA A 7 27.96 -24.40 10.00
CA ALA A 7 27.01 -25.31 10.64
C ALA A 7 26.47 -24.73 11.97
N LYS A 8 27.28 -23.97 12.71
CA LYS A 8 26.86 -23.36 13.98
C LYS A 8 25.94 -22.16 13.74
N GLY A 9 26.21 -21.33 12.73
CA GLY A 9 25.34 -20.21 12.34
C GLY A 9 23.97 -20.64 11.82
N ASN A 10 23.89 -21.74 11.06
CA ASN A 10 22.61 -22.31 10.63
C ASN A 10 21.87 -23.00 11.79
N HIS A 11 22.59 -23.71 12.68
CA HIS A 11 21.93 -24.40 13.79
C HIS A 11 21.42 -23.43 14.86
N ASP A 12 22.12 -22.32 15.11
CA ASP A 12 21.67 -21.27 16.04
C ASP A 12 20.51 -20.44 15.46
N ALA A 13 20.47 -20.22 14.14
CA ALA A 13 19.33 -19.57 13.46
C ALA A 13 18.09 -20.48 13.40
N GLU A 14 18.29 -21.78 13.18
CA GLU A 14 17.23 -22.79 13.15
C GLU A 14 16.72 -23.12 14.57
N MET A 15 17.58 -23.09 15.60
CA MET A 15 17.17 -23.15 17.01
C MET A 15 16.48 -21.87 17.48
N ALA A 16 16.87 -20.69 16.99
CA ALA A 16 16.15 -19.45 17.28
C ALA A 16 14.77 -19.43 16.61
N SER A 17 14.65 -19.90 15.36
CA SER A 17 13.38 -20.05 14.64
C SER A 17 12.46 -21.07 15.32
N ASN A 18 12.99 -22.26 15.62
CA ASN A 18 12.22 -23.34 16.27
C ASN A 18 11.92 -23.03 17.75
N GLY A 19 12.77 -22.25 18.42
CA GLY A 19 12.55 -21.77 19.79
C GLY A 19 11.53 -20.63 19.85
N LEU A 20 11.51 -19.72 18.87
CA LEU A 20 10.49 -18.68 18.73
C LEU A 20 9.12 -19.29 18.36
N GLU A 21 9.07 -20.25 17.44
CA GLU A 21 7.83 -20.98 17.12
C GLU A 21 7.33 -21.79 18.32
N ALA A 22 8.21 -22.42 19.09
CA ALA A 22 7.81 -23.16 20.28
C ALA A 22 7.29 -22.24 21.41
N ILE A 23 7.87 -21.05 21.59
CA ILE A 23 7.43 -20.08 22.62
C ILE A 23 6.10 -19.41 22.20
N LEU A 24 5.92 -19.10 20.91
CA LEU A 24 4.68 -18.53 20.38
C LEU A 24 3.46 -19.46 20.55
N VAL A 25 3.68 -20.78 20.49
CA VAL A 25 2.58 -21.78 20.58
C VAL A 25 2.30 -22.22 22.02
N THR A 26 3.25 -22.12 22.95
CA THR A 26 3.11 -22.74 24.28
C THR A 26 2.80 -21.78 25.43
N ASP A 27 3.16 -20.49 25.34
CA ASP A 27 2.99 -19.56 26.47
C ASP A 27 1.80 -18.59 26.34
N TYR A 28 1.23 -18.39 25.14
CA TYR A 28 0.11 -17.46 24.95
C TYR A 28 -0.90 -17.89 23.85
N PRO A 29 -1.63 -19.01 24.04
CA PRO A 29 -2.65 -19.47 23.09
C PRO A 29 -3.83 -18.49 22.91
N ASP A 30 -3.99 -17.52 23.81
CA ASP A 30 -5.10 -16.55 23.81
C ASP A 30 -4.82 -15.27 22.99
N LEU A 31 -3.65 -15.16 22.35
CA LEU A 31 -3.23 -14.00 21.55
C LEU A 31 -3.63 -14.09 20.05
N ILE A 32 -4.52 -15.01 19.69
CA ILE A 32 -5.14 -15.07 18.36
C ILE A 32 -6.21 -13.96 18.29
N PHE A 33 -5.78 -12.76 17.97
CA PHE A 33 -6.67 -11.62 17.80
C PHE A 33 -7.59 -11.81 16.59
N SER A 34 -8.87 -11.50 16.75
CA SER A 34 -9.80 -11.40 15.63
C SER A 34 -9.39 -10.26 14.68
N GLN A 35 -9.74 -10.30 13.39
CA GLN A 35 -9.39 -9.22 12.44
C GLN A 35 -9.69 -7.79 12.93
N PRO A 36 -10.84 -7.52 13.58
CA PRO A 36 -11.12 -6.19 14.12
C PRO A 36 -10.18 -5.78 15.25
N GLU A 37 -9.66 -6.74 16.01
CA GLU A 37 -8.68 -6.51 17.08
C GLU A 37 -7.28 -6.29 16.53
N MET A 38 -6.87 -7.03 15.49
CA MET A 38 -5.59 -6.80 14.78
C MET A 38 -5.54 -5.39 14.17
N ILE A 39 -6.62 -4.99 13.50
CA ILE A 39 -6.77 -3.64 12.92
C ILE A 39 -6.81 -2.56 14.01
N ARG A 40 -7.47 -2.83 15.15
CA ARG A 40 -7.49 -1.91 16.29
C ARG A 40 -6.14 -1.77 16.97
N LEU A 41 -5.34 -2.84 17.04
CA LEU A 41 -4.01 -2.85 17.65
C LEU A 41 -2.96 -2.17 16.76
N LEU A 42 -3.03 -2.38 15.45
CA LEU A 42 -2.21 -1.68 14.47
C LEU A 42 -2.69 -0.28 14.15
N CYS A 43 -3.87 0.14 14.59
CA CYS A 43 -4.31 1.53 14.51
C CYS A 43 -5.58 1.73 15.37
N PRO A 44 -5.49 2.31 16.58
CA PRO A 44 -6.68 2.61 17.39
C PRO A 44 -7.69 3.52 16.66
N SER A 45 -7.24 4.32 15.69
CA SER A 45 -8.12 5.12 14.81
C SER A 45 -8.84 4.32 13.71
N MET A 46 -8.44 3.07 13.42
CA MET A 46 -9.19 2.14 12.57
C MET A 46 -10.30 1.40 13.34
N ALA A 47 -10.54 1.74 14.61
CA ALA A 47 -11.68 1.23 15.37
C ALA A 47 -13.05 1.59 14.78
N ASN A 48 -13.08 2.43 13.73
CA ASN A 48 -14.24 2.66 12.90
C ASN A 48 -14.30 1.60 11.77
N PRO A 49 -15.17 0.57 11.88
CA PRO A 49 -15.26 -0.49 10.88
C PRO A 49 -15.77 -0.02 9.51
N PHE A 50 -16.19 1.25 9.40
CA PHE A 50 -16.70 1.83 8.17
C PHE A 50 -15.61 2.46 7.29
N ILE A 51 -14.35 2.55 7.73
CA ILE A 51 -13.26 3.13 6.94
C ILE A 51 -12.48 2.02 6.23
N ALA A 52 -12.50 2.04 4.89
CA ALA A 52 -11.71 1.14 4.07
C ALA A 52 -10.20 1.36 4.31
N PRO A 53 -9.40 0.32 4.59
CA PRO A 53 -7.96 0.45 4.79
C PRO A 53 -7.21 1.15 3.64
N GLU A 54 -7.71 1.04 2.41
CA GLU A 54 -7.14 1.67 1.19
C GLU A 54 -7.30 3.19 1.14
N VAL A 55 -8.09 3.79 2.04
CA VAL A 55 -8.20 5.25 2.18
C VAL A 55 -7.36 5.82 3.33
N LEU A 56 -6.42 5.03 3.85
CA LEU A 56 -5.50 5.46 4.90
C LEU A 56 -4.11 5.77 4.32
N SER A 57 -3.51 6.84 4.80
CA SER A 57 -2.15 7.20 4.42
C SER A 57 -1.14 6.25 5.05
N VAL A 58 -0.06 5.93 4.32
CA VAL A 58 1.09 5.16 4.82
C VAL A 58 1.67 5.76 6.12
N VAL A 59 1.59 7.08 6.29
CA VAL A 59 2.04 7.76 7.52
C VAL A 59 1.29 7.26 8.75
N ARG A 60 -0.01 7.01 8.63
CA ARG A 60 -0.83 6.50 9.74
C ARG A 60 -0.42 5.07 10.11
N TRP A 61 -0.13 4.25 9.12
CA TRP A 61 0.39 2.90 9.32
C TRP A 61 1.74 2.91 10.02
N VAL A 62 2.67 3.75 9.55
CA VAL A 62 4.01 3.89 10.13
C VAL A 62 3.95 4.34 11.59
N ILE A 63 3.16 5.37 11.90
CA ILE A 63 3.01 5.85 13.30
C ILE A 63 2.57 4.70 14.20
N ALA A 64 1.54 3.97 13.77
CA ALA A 64 0.97 2.93 14.60
C ALA A 64 1.88 1.70 14.74
N ILE A 65 2.66 1.38 13.71
CA ILE A 65 3.73 0.37 13.77
C ILE A 65 4.82 0.78 14.75
N LYS A 66 5.26 2.05 14.73
CA LYS A 66 6.24 2.57 15.70
C LYS A 66 5.72 2.53 17.13
N ASP A 67 4.46 2.90 17.34
CA ASP A 67 3.81 2.79 18.64
C ASP A 67 3.80 1.33 19.12
N ASN A 68 3.49 0.38 18.24
CA ASN A 68 3.53 -1.05 18.55
C ASN A 68 4.94 -1.51 18.91
N ILE A 69 5.95 -1.16 18.11
CA ILE A 69 7.37 -1.46 18.39
C ILE A 69 7.78 -0.94 19.77
N ASN A 70 7.36 0.28 20.14
CA ASN A 70 7.65 0.87 21.44
C ASN A 70 7.02 0.09 22.60
N VAL A 71 5.78 -0.39 22.44
CA VAL A 71 5.09 -1.22 23.44
C VAL A 71 5.86 -2.53 23.67
N TRP A 72 6.18 -3.27 22.60
CA TRP A 72 6.93 -4.52 22.72
C TRP A 72 8.35 -4.29 23.28
N SER A 73 9.02 -3.22 22.85
CA SER A 73 10.34 -2.85 23.36
C SER A 73 10.32 -2.49 24.84
N GLY A 74 9.24 -1.87 25.33
CA GLY A 74 9.03 -1.59 26.74
C GLY A 74 8.78 -2.85 27.58
N MET A 75 8.09 -3.84 27.02
CA MET A 75 7.78 -5.10 27.70
C MET A 75 8.96 -6.09 27.75
N PHE A 76 9.67 -6.24 26.62
CA PHE A 76 10.67 -7.31 26.45
C PHE A 76 12.12 -6.79 26.29
N GLY A 77 12.33 -5.47 26.41
CA GLY A 77 13.61 -4.82 26.16
C GLY A 77 13.84 -4.49 24.68
N GLY A 78 14.69 -3.50 24.39
CA GLY A 78 14.77 -2.87 23.06
C GLY A 78 14.98 -3.83 21.88
N HIS A 79 16.05 -4.63 21.89
CA HIS A 79 16.35 -5.51 20.75
C HIS A 79 15.35 -6.68 20.64
N VAL A 80 15.06 -7.34 21.76
CA VAL A 80 14.18 -8.52 21.82
C VAL A 80 12.75 -8.13 21.50
N GLY A 81 12.25 -7.05 22.09
CA GLY A 81 10.92 -6.50 21.81
C GLY A 81 10.76 -6.04 20.36
N LYS A 82 11.78 -5.42 19.75
CA LYS A 82 11.73 -5.08 18.32
C LYS A 82 11.64 -6.34 17.43
N SER A 83 12.32 -7.43 17.78
CA SER A 83 12.19 -8.70 17.05
C SER A 83 10.79 -9.31 17.15
N TYR A 84 10.18 -9.30 18.34
CA TYR A 84 8.80 -9.76 18.52
C TYR A 84 7.79 -8.88 17.78
N ALA A 85 7.92 -7.56 17.87
CA ALA A 85 7.08 -6.62 17.14
C ALA A 85 7.15 -6.87 15.64
N ARG A 86 8.34 -7.11 15.08
CA ARG A 86 8.53 -7.43 13.66
C ARG A 86 7.70 -8.63 13.22
N ILE A 87 7.80 -9.77 13.93
CA ILE A 87 7.08 -11.00 13.60
C ILE A 87 5.57 -10.76 13.66
N TYR A 88 5.10 -10.12 14.74
CA TYR A 88 3.69 -9.80 14.92
C TYR A 88 3.15 -8.87 13.83
N ILE A 89 3.90 -7.83 13.47
CA ILE A 89 3.50 -6.86 12.45
C ILE A 89 3.47 -7.50 11.07
N ASP A 90 4.46 -8.33 10.72
CA ASP A 90 4.51 -9.06 9.45
C ASP A 90 3.28 -9.98 9.29
N ASP A 91 2.93 -10.73 10.34
CA ASP A 91 1.74 -11.61 10.34
C ASP A 91 0.44 -10.81 10.22
N CYS A 92 0.32 -9.68 10.94
CA CYS A 92 -0.85 -8.83 10.88
C CYS A 92 -1.02 -8.18 9.50
N LEU A 93 0.06 -7.66 8.91
CA LEU A 93 0.05 -7.06 7.58
C LEU A 93 -0.22 -8.13 6.51
N GLY A 94 0.40 -9.30 6.63
CA GLY A 94 0.17 -10.44 5.76
C GLY A 94 -1.30 -10.88 5.77
N THR A 95 -1.89 -11.00 6.96
CA THR A 95 -3.32 -11.28 7.11
C THR A 95 -4.16 -10.18 6.48
N LEU A 96 -3.89 -8.90 6.75
CA LEU A 96 -4.64 -7.79 6.17
C LEU A 96 -4.60 -7.82 4.63
N CYS A 97 -3.44 -8.08 4.04
CA CYS A 97 -3.25 -8.14 2.60
C CYS A 97 -3.99 -9.32 1.93
N GLN A 98 -4.31 -10.39 2.66
CA GLN A 98 -5.19 -11.45 2.14
C GLN A 98 -6.62 -10.93 1.88
N TYR A 99 -7.11 -10.02 2.72
CA TYR A 99 -8.46 -9.43 2.59
C TYR A 99 -8.48 -8.17 1.73
N PHE A 100 -7.37 -7.42 1.73
CA PHE A 100 -7.19 -6.18 0.98
C PHE A 100 -5.90 -6.25 0.16
N PRO A 101 -5.87 -7.01 -0.96
CA PRO A 101 -4.66 -7.21 -1.76
C PRO A 101 -4.06 -5.92 -2.30
N ALA A 102 -4.86 -4.86 -2.46
CA ALA A 102 -4.40 -3.52 -2.83
C ALA A 102 -3.27 -3.01 -1.91
N LEU A 103 -3.31 -3.37 -0.62
CA LEU A 103 -2.35 -2.87 0.37
C LEU A 103 -0.98 -3.54 0.32
N GLN A 104 -0.81 -4.64 -0.43
CA GLN A 104 0.43 -5.44 -0.40
C GLN A 104 1.68 -4.59 -0.58
N LEU A 105 1.70 -3.71 -1.59
CA LEU A 105 2.88 -2.91 -1.88
C LEU A 105 3.18 -1.84 -0.82
N SER A 106 2.14 -1.28 -0.20
CA SER A 106 2.29 -0.35 0.92
C SER A 106 2.81 -1.07 2.16
N ALA A 107 2.28 -2.26 2.45
CA ALA A 107 2.72 -3.09 3.57
C ALA A 107 4.19 -3.50 3.40
N ASP A 108 4.56 -4.00 2.22
CA ASP A 108 5.93 -4.32 1.87
C ASP A 108 6.83 -3.10 2.08
N TRP A 109 6.43 -1.93 1.58
CA TRP A 109 7.19 -0.68 1.71
C TRP A 109 7.43 -0.30 3.18
N ILE A 110 6.41 -0.43 4.03
CA ILE A 110 6.55 -0.14 5.47
C ILE A 110 7.52 -1.12 6.12
N MET A 111 7.43 -2.42 5.81
CA MET A 111 8.35 -3.43 6.33
C MET A 111 9.79 -3.16 5.89
N PHE A 112 9.98 -2.67 4.66
CA PHE A 112 11.28 -2.23 4.17
C PHE A 112 11.82 -1.03 4.96
N GLU A 113 11.05 0.04 5.12
CA GLU A 113 11.50 1.26 5.82
C GLU A 113 11.80 0.99 7.31
N GLU A 114 10.99 0.18 7.99
CA GLU A 114 11.12 -0.02 9.45
C GLU A 114 12.08 -1.15 9.85
N PHE A 115 12.21 -2.19 9.00
CA PHE A 115 12.98 -3.40 9.31
C PHE A 115 14.04 -3.76 8.25
N GLY A 116 14.12 -3.05 7.12
CA GLY A 116 15.11 -3.29 6.07
C GLY A 116 14.80 -4.50 5.18
N GLU A 117 13.55 -4.99 5.17
CA GLU A 117 13.17 -6.18 4.40
C GLU A 117 12.94 -5.88 2.92
N MET A 118 13.84 -6.35 2.06
CA MET A 118 13.68 -6.22 0.62
C MET A 118 12.80 -7.34 0.04
N LYS A 119 11.62 -7.00 -0.47
CA LYS A 119 10.73 -7.91 -1.23
C LYS A 119 10.97 -7.80 -2.75
N PRO A 120 10.59 -8.81 -3.55
CA PRO A 120 10.80 -8.81 -5.01
C PRO A 120 10.17 -7.61 -5.74
N ALA A 121 9.06 -7.08 -5.24
CA ALA A 121 8.38 -5.93 -5.85
C ALA A 121 9.29 -4.69 -5.93
N PHE A 122 10.24 -4.51 -5.01
CA PHE A 122 11.20 -3.40 -5.04
C PHE A 122 12.21 -3.50 -6.17
N ILE A 123 12.50 -4.71 -6.65
CA ILE A 123 13.38 -4.89 -7.82
C ILE A 123 12.70 -4.26 -9.06
N GLU A 124 11.39 -4.45 -9.20
CA GLU A 124 10.62 -3.83 -10.28
C GLU A 124 10.55 -2.30 -10.10
N MET A 125 10.37 -1.80 -8.88
CA MET A 125 10.43 -0.35 -8.61
C MET A 125 11.80 0.25 -8.98
N ALA A 126 12.88 -0.42 -8.58
CA ALA A 126 14.25 0.02 -8.85
C ALA A 126 14.54 0.04 -10.36
N ARG A 127 14.01 -0.93 -11.12
CA ARG A 127 14.07 -0.91 -12.59
C ARG A 127 13.37 0.32 -13.15
N HIS A 128 12.16 0.64 -12.69
CA HIS A 128 11.43 1.81 -13.19
C HIS A 128 12.03 3.14 -12.75
N GLN A 129 12.66 3.23 -11.57
CA GLN A 129 13.43 4.41 -11.18
C GLN A 129 14.56 4.72 -12.18
N ASN A 130 15.24 3.69 -12.70
CA ASN A 130 16.31 3.86 -13.67
C ASN A 130 15.83 4.23 -15.10
N HIS A 131 14.62 3.80 -15.49
CA HIS A 131 14.07 4.03 -16.84
C HIS A 131 13.04 5.19 -16.88
N GLY A 132 12.73 5.78 -15.73
CA GLY A 132 11.76 6.85 -15.57
C GLY A 132 10.31 6.36 -15.44
N ALA A 133 9.47 7.19 -14.80
CA ALA A 133 8.06 6.91 -14.54
C ALA A 133 7.23 6.64 -15.81
N GLN A 134 7.67 7.16 -16.97
CA GLN A 134 6.99 6.94 -18.25
C GLN A 134 6.92 5.45 -18.62
N SER A 135 7.99 4.68 -18.35
CA SER A 135 7.99 3.24 -18.62
C SER A 135 6.91 2.47 -17.83
N LEU A 136 6.61 2.93 -16.62
CA LEU A 136 5.57 2.36 -15.76
C LEU A 136 4.18 2.75 -16.26
N LEU A 137 4.01 4.01 -16.70
CA LEU A 137 2.77 4.52 -17.30
C LEU A 137 2.46 3.83 -18.62
N ASP A 138 3.48 3.58 -19.46
CA ASP A 138 3.31 2.83 -20.70
C ASP A 138 2.81 1.41 -20.39
N LYS A 139 3.48 0.67 -19.50
CA LYS A 139 3.04 -0.67 -19.05
C LYS A 139 1.57 -0.67 -18.55
N MET A 140 1.16 0.39 -17.89
CA MET A 140 -0.19 0.50 -17.33
C MET A 140 -1.24 0.84 -18.40
N TRP A 141 -0.96 1.82 -19.24
CA TRP A 141 -1.94 2.51 -20.08
C TRP A 141 -1.82 2.24 -21.58
N SER A 142 -0.61 1.98 -22.08
CA SER A 142 -0.30 2.10 -23.51
C SER A 142 0.48 0.89 -24.05
N GLY A 143 0.26 0.59 -25.33
CA GLY A 143 0.90 -0.56 -25.98
C GLY A 143 0.01 -1.80 -26.03
N PRO A 144 0.48 -2.86 -26.73
CA PRO A 144 -0.34 -4.01 -27.11
C PRO A 144 -0.81 -4.87 -25.91
N ASP A 145 0.00 -4.92 -24.85
CA ASP A 145 -0.21 -5.74 -23.66
C ASP A 145 -0.32 -4.90 -22.38
N CYS A 146 -0.78 -3.66 -22.49
CA CYS A 146 -0.94 -2.82 -21.31
C CYS A 146 -1.97 -3.40 -20.34
N LEU A 147 -1.77 -3.10 -19.05
CA LEU A 147 -2.58 -3.68 -17.98
C LEU A 147 -4.03 -3.28 -18.08
N ILE A 148 -4.33 -2.03 -18.45
CA ILE A 148 -5.73 -1.61 -18.59
C ILE A 148 -6.47 -2.39 -19.68
N GLN A 149 -5.82 -2.70 -20.80
CA GLN A 149 -6.44 -3.49 -21.86
C GLN A 149 -6.61 -4.96 -21.43
N SER A 150 -5.54 -5.56 -20.91
CA SER A 150 -5.51 -6.98 -20.57
C SER A 150 -6.27 -7.36 -19.30
N GLN A 151 -6.39 -6.44 -18.32
CA GLN A 151 -6.96 -6.72 -17.01
C GLN A 151 -8.32 -6.07 -16.76
N LEU A 152 -8.63 -4.96 -17.43
CA LEU A 152 -9.91 -4.26 -17.24
C LEU A 152 -10.77 -4.29 -18.50
N LEU A 153 -10.33 -3.65 -19.59
CA LEU A 153 -11.22 -3.37 -20.72
C LEU A 153 -11.65 -4.63 -21.49
N ARG A 154 -10.75 -5.62 -21.67
CA ARG A 154 -11.11 -6.89 -22.34
C ARG A 154 -12.02 -7.77 -21.49
N HIS A 155 -11.90 -7.74 -20.16
CA HIS A 155 -12.73 -8.55 -19.26
C HIS A 155 -14.15 -8.00 -19.12
N HIS A 156 -14.33 -6.69 -19.33
CA HIS A 156 -15.61 -6.01 -19.18
C HIS A 156 -16.15 -5.46 -20.51
N VAL A 157 -15.81 -6.10 -21.63
CA VAL A 157 -16.21 -5.64 -22.97
C VAL A 157 -17.72 -5.70 -23.18
N ASP A 158 -18.38 -6.71 -22.62
CA ASP A 158 -19.82 -6.94 -22.74
C ASP A 158 -20.62 -6.31 -21.58
N GLU A 159 -19.93 -5.68 -20.63
CA GLU A 159 -20.57 -5.12 -19.44
C GLU A 159 -21.31 -3.82 -19.78
N ALA A 160 -22.63 -3.86 -19.66
CA ALA A 160 -23.49 -2.75 -20.06
C ALA A 160 -23.51 -1.61 -19.03
N VAL A 161 -23.21 -1.91 -17.75
CA VAL A 161 -23.29 -0.93 -16.65
C VAL A 161 -22.00 -0.91 -15.86
N TRP A 162 -21.31 0.22 -15.94
CA TRP A 162 -20.12 0.48 -15.16
C TRP A 162 -20.44 1.44 -14.01
N PRO A 163 -19.74 1.34 -12.87
CA PRO A 163 -19.75 2.40 -11.86
C PRO A 163 -19.35 3.73 -12.50
N SER A 164 -20.24 4.71 -12.46
CA SER A 164 -19.98 6.05 -13.00
C SER A 164 -20.19 7.11 -11.92
N SER A 165 -19.22 7.99 -11.73
CA SER A 165 -19.34 9.14 -10.85
C SER A 165 -18.34 10.22 -11.24
N SER A 166 -18.69 11.48 -10.96
CA SER A 166 -17.74 12.59 -10.98
C SER A 166 -16.77 12.59 -9.78
N LEU A 167 -16.80 11.54 -8.94
CA LEU A 167 -16.00 11.48 -7.72
C LEU A 167 -14.50 11.60 -8.00
N PHE A 168 -13.98 10.98 -9.05
CA PHE A 168 -12.55 11.07 -9.37
C PHE A 168 -12.11 12.53 -9.57
N VAL A 169 -12.86 13.32 -10.35
CA VAL A 169 -12.52 14.72 -10.63
C VAL A 169 -12.50 15.53 -9.33
N HIS A 170 -13.48 15.31 -8.45
CA HIS A 170 -13.51 15.94 -7.14
C HIS A 170 -12.38 15.47 -6.22
N ALA A 171 -12.01 14.19 -6.29
CA ALA A 171 -10.92 13.62 -5.51
C ALA A 171 -9.57 14.17 -5.95
N LEU A 172 -9.34 14.27 -7.26
CA LEU A 172 -8.12 14.85 -7.82
C LEU A 172 -7.98 16.33 -7.44
N ALA A 173 -9.08 17.10 -7.54
CA ALA A 173 -9.09 18.49 -7.12
C ALA A 173 -8.82 18.63 -5.61
N ALA A 174 -9.39 17.76 -4.78
CA ALA A 174 -9.15 17.76 -3.34
C ALA A 174 -7.71 17.38 -2.99
N PHE A 175 -7.14 16.40 -3.70
CA PHE A 175 -5.75 16.00 -3.53
C PHE A 175 -4.81 17.16 -3.87
N ALA A 176 -5.03 17.84 -4.99
CA ALA A 176 -4.25 19.01 -5.39
C ALA A 176 -4.29 20.15 -4.36
N GLN A 177 -5.37 20.28 -3.59
CA GLN A 177 -5.47 21.30 -2.52
C GLN A 177 -4.62 20.98 -1.28
N CYS A 178 -4.32 19.70 -1.04
CA CYS A 178 -3.54 19.26 0.13
C CYS A 178 -2.14 18.74 -0.20
N ALA A 179 -1.81 18.64 -1.49
CA ALA A 179 -0.52 18.23 -2.01
C ALA A 179 0.54 19.34 -1.92
N THR A 180 1.82 18.98 -1.99
CA THR A 180 2.91 19.95 -2.05
C THR A 180 2.92 20.70 -3.38
N SER A 181 3.53 21.89 -3.42
CA SER A 181 3.62 22.71 -4.64
C SER A 181 4.27 21.97 -5.81
N ASP A 182 5.27 21.13 -5.54
CA ASP A 182 5.96 20.34 -6.57
C ASP A 182 5.04 19.26 -7.15
N LEU A 183 4.22 18.63 -6.31
CA LEU A 183 3.25 17.64 -6.73
C LEU A 183 2.08 18.27 -7.49
N VAL A 184 1.62 19.45 -7.06
CA VAL A 184 0.61 20.22 -7.80
C VAL A 184 1.17 20.62 -9.16
N LYS A 185 2.42 21.06 -9.22
CA LYS A 185 3.10 21.35 -10.49
C LYS A 185 3.16 20.10 -11.36
N LEU A 186 3.56 18.94 -10.83
CA LEU A 186 3.56 17.68 -11.57
C LEU A 186 2.17 17.32 -12.14
N LEU A 187 1.11 17.50 -11.35
CA LEU A 187 -0.27 17.23 -11.76
C LEU A 187 -0.81 18.26 -12.78
N THR A 188 -0.21 19.45 -12.86
CA THR A 188 -0.66 20.57 -13.72
C THR A 188 0.29 20.90 -14.87
N ASP A 189 1.50 20.33 -14.88
CA ASP A 189 2.53 20.58 -15.88
C ASP A 189 2.04 20.08 -17.24
N LYS A 190 2.04 20.96 -18.23
CA LYS A 190 1.51 20.67 -19.56
C LYS A 190 2.33 19.66 -20.37
N ALA A 191 3.57 19.37 -19.98
CA ALA A 191 4.32 18.26 -20.56
C ALA A 191 3.74 16.89 -20.15
N LEU A 192 3.04 16.83 -19.01
CA LEU A 192 2.25 15.69 -18.53
C LEU A 192 0.73 15.90 -18.71
N SER A 193 0.26 17.13 -18.91
CA SER A 193 -1.18 17.43 -19.11
C SER A 193 -1.59 17.15 -20.55
N SER A 194 -2.62 16.36 -20.83
CA SER A 194 -3.97 16.50 -20.27
C SER A 194 -4.38 15.45 -19.24
N TRP A 195 -3.67 14.31 -19.15
CA TRP A 195 -3.99 13.21 -18.23
C TRP A 195 -2.78 12.34 -17.86
N GLY A 196 -1.52 12.67 -18.17
CA GLY A 196 -0.40 11.71 -18.32
C GLY A 196 -0.17 10.62 -17.27
N ILE A 197 -0.52 10.83 -15.99
CA ILE A 197 -0.47 9.78 -14.94
C ILE A 197 -1.70 8.87 -14.97
N PHE A 198 -2.83 9.41 -15.39
CA PHE A 198 -4.15 8.80 -15.44
C PHE A 198 -4.56 8.44 -16.88
N TRP A 199 -5.37 7.42 -17.00
CA TRP A 199 -5.82 6.90 -18.29
C TRP A 199 -6.98 7.68 -18.88
N GLY A 200 -6.86 8.06 -20.15
CA GLY A 200 -7.96 8.57 -20.97
C GLY A 200 -8.46 9.95 -20.57
N GLU A 201 -9.56 10.39 -21.17
CA GLU A 201 -10.22 11.66 -20.81
C GLU A 201 -11.48 11.40 -19.97
N ALA A 202 -11.82 12.32 -19.04
CA ALA A 202 -13.01 12.22 -18.17
C ALA A 202 -14.37 12.33 -18.88
N VAL A 203 -14.41 12.12 -20.20
CA VAL A 203 -15.63 12.00 -20.98
C VAL A 203 -16.15 10.56 -20.99
N ASP A 204 -15.29 9.58 -20.67
CA ASP A 204 -15.62 8.16 -20.63
C ASP A 204 -16.08 7.75 -19.22
N TYR A 205 -17.18 7.00 -19.07
CA TYR A 205 -17.64 6.53 -17.76
C TYR A 205 -16.67 5.52 -17.12
N ARG A 206 -15.88 4.81 -17.93
CA ARG A 206 -14.84 3.85 -17.50
C ARG A 206 -13.67 4.54 -16.81
N TYR A 207 -13.54 5.84 -17.04
CA TYR A 207 -12.49 6.70 -16.54
C TYR A 207 -12.37 6.65 -15.01
N MET A 208 -13.49 6.60 -14.28
CA MET A 208 -13.45 6.51 -12.82
C MET A 208 -12.89 5.17 -12.35
N VAL A 209 -13.36 4.06 -12.93
CA VAL A 209 -12.93 2.70 -12.55
C VAL A 209 -11.45 2.50 -12.84
N ALA A 210 -10.97 3.01 -13.98
CA ALA A 210 -9.56 2.96 -14.35
C ALA A 210 -8.67 3.73 -13.35
N ASN A 211 -9.06 4.96 -12.98
CA ASN A 211 -8.15 5.92 -12.36
C ASN A 211 -8.29 6.08 -10.85
N LEU A 212 -9.47 5.81 -10.28
CA LEU A 212 -9.70 5.97 -8.84
C LEU A 212 -8.72 5.15 -7.98
N PRO A 213 -8.46 3.85 -8.28
CA PRO A 213 -7.52 3.06 -7.48
C PRO A 213 -6.10 3.61 -7.57
N VAL A 214 -5.68 4.08 -8.75
CA VAL A 214 -4.36 4.70 -8.96
C VAL A 214 -4.19 5.94 -8.10
N LEU A 215 -5.19 6.82 -8.08
CA LEU A 215 -5.16 8.02 -7.26
C LEU A 215 -5.11 7.66 -5.77
N LEU A 216 -5.85 6.64 -5.32
CA LEU A 216 -5.83 6.20 -3.92
C LEU A 216 -4.45 5.69 -3.50
N GLY A 217 -3.85 4.81 -4.31
CA GLY A 217 -2.51 4.28 -4.05
C GLY A 217 -1.43 5.35 -4.11
N PHE A 218 -1.55 6.29 -5.04
CA PHE A 218 -0.61 7.40 -5.13
C PHE A 218 -0.74 8.34 -3.92
N TRP A 219 -1.97 8.77 -3.60
CA TRP A 219 -2.25 9.68 -2.48
C TRP A 219 -1.79 9.06 -1.15
N SER A 220 -2.06 7.78 -0.90
CA SER A 220 -1.71 7.13 0.36
C SER A 220 -0.23 7.23 0.72
N MET A 221 0.64 7.22 -0.30
CA MET A 221 2.09 7.31 -0.14
C MET A 221 2.61 8.72 0.07
N THR A 222 1.90 9.77 -0.33
CA THR A 222 2.46 11.14 -0.38
C THR A 222 2.56 11.85 0.97
N GLY A 223 1.96 11.27 2.02
CA GLY A 223 1.81 11.92 3.34
C GLY A 223 0.75 13.02 3.37
N ALA A 224 0.12 13.36 2.24
CA ALA A 224 -1.01 14.28 2.21
C ALA A 224 -2.21 13.70 2.99
N PRO A 225 -2.97 14.52 3.75
CA PRO A 225 -4.09 14.04 4.53
C PRO A 225 -5.16 13.33 3.68
N MET A 226 -5.58 12.12 4.08
CA MET A 226 -6.65 11.37 3.40
C MET A 226 -8.03 11.56 4.02
N THR A 227 -8.20 12.51 4.95
CA THR A 227 -9.47 12.76 5.66
C THR A 227 -10.63 13.15 4.74
N TRP A 228 -10.32 13.62 3.52
CA TRP A 228 -11.33 13.88 2.49
C TRP A 228 -12.15 12.62 2.17
N TRP A 229 -11.56 11.42 2.24
CA TRP A 229 -12.27 10.17 1.95
C TRP A 229 -13.29 9.78 3.01
N HIS A 230 -13.18 10.30 4.25
CA HIS A 230 -13.98 9.84 5.40
C HIS A 230 -15.50 10.14 5.31
N ARG A 231 -15.98 10.76 4.23
CA ARG A 231 -17.42 10.92 4.00
C ARG A 231 -18.01 9.61 3.48
N GLN A 232 -19.04 9.10 4.15
CA GLN A 232 -19.69 7.81 3.82
C GLN A 232 -20.04 7.63 2.34
N ARG A 233 -20.56 8.68 1.68
CA ARG A 233 -20.88 8.63 0.23
C ARG A 233 -19.65 8.38 -0.65
N ARG A 234 -18.47 8.87 -0.26
CA ARG A 234 -17.21 8.69 -1.01
C ARG A 234 -16.68 7.28 -0.81
N LEU A 235 -16.71 6.80 0.43
CA LEU A 235 -16.36 5.42 0.78
C LEU A 235 -17.23 4.41 0.03
N ALA A 236 -18.54 4.67 -0.08
CA ALA A 236 -19.45 3.81 -0.84
C ALA A 236 -19.08 3.71 -2.33
N VAL A 237 -18.60 4.78 -2.94
CA VAL A 237 -18.14 4.75 -4.35
C VAL A 237 -16.81 4.01 -4.49
N VAL A 238 -15.88 4.20 -3.55
CA VAL A 238 -14.63 3.41 -3.53
C VAL A 238 -14.96 1.92 -3.44
N GLU A 239 -15.90 1.55 -2.57
CA GLU A 239 -16.38 0.18 -2.44
C GLU A 239 -17.03 -0.34 -3.71
N GLN A 240 -17.87 0.46 -4.38
CA GLN A 240 -18.48 0.08 -5.66
C GLN A 240 -17.43 -0.21 -6.73
N VAL A 241 -16.37 0.61 -6.83
CA VAL A 241 -15.28 0.37 -7.79
C VAL A 241 -14.48 -0.88 -7.41
N ARG A 242 -14.23 -1.10 -6.11
CA ARG A 242 -13.53 -2.28 -5.60
C ARG A 242 -14.30 -3.57 -5.86
N VAL A 243 -15.61 -3.57 -5.65
CA VAL A 243 -16.49 -4.73 -5.88
C VAL A 243 -16.67 -5.01 -7.38
N PHE A 244 -16.67 -3.96 -8.21
CA PHE A 244 -16.80 -4.11 -9.67
C PHE A 244 -15.66 -4.92 -10.28
N ASP A 245 -14.41 -4.62 -9.92
CA ASP A 245 -13.26 -5.43 -10.33
C ASP A 245 -12.18 -5.40 -9.22
N PRO A 246 -12.19 -6.38 -8.29
CA PRO A 246 -11.24 -6.42 -7.18
C PRO A 246 -9.79 -6.60 -7.64
N GLN A 247 -9.57 -7.33 -8.74
CA GLN A 247 -8.24 -7.61 -9.26
C GLN A 247 -7.63 -6.36 -9.89
N TRP A 248 -8.40 -5.67 -10.75
CA TRP A 248 -7.99 -4.39 -11.30
C TRP A 248 -7.79 -3.36 -10.19
N PHE A 249 -8.70 -3.27 -9.22
CA PHE A 249 -8.59 -2.33 -8.12
C PHE A 249 -7.26 -2.51 -7.37
N ALA A 250 -6.92 -3.75 -6.99
CA ALA A 250 -5.68 -4.04 -6.30
C ALA A 250 -4.44 -3.70 -7.15
N LEU A 251 -4.42 -4.14 -8.41
CA LEU A 251 -3.31 -3.90 -9.33
C LEU A 251 -3.09 -2.40 -9.58
N ALA A 252 -4.17 -1.67 -9.88
CA ALA A 252 -4.11 -0.24 -10.16
C ALA A 252 -3.73 0.58 -8.92
N TYR A 253 -4.20 0.19 -7.73
CA TYR A 253 -3.77 0.78 -6.48
C TYR A 253 -2.26 0.58 -6.25
N GLN A 254 -1.76 -0.64 -6.39
CA GLN A 254 -0.32 -0.93 -6.23
C GLN A 254 0.52 -0.17 -7.26
N HIS A 255 0.03 0.01 -8.48
CA HIS A 255 0.68 0.88 -9.47
C HIS A 255 0.74 2.35 -9.03
N GLY A 256 -0.33 2.87 -8.42
CA GLY A 256 -0.35 4.20 -7.81
C GLY A 256 0.72 4.36 -6.72
N VAL A 257 0.84 3.36 -5.83
CA VAL A 257 1.89 3.30 -4.81
C VAL A 257 3.28 3.34 -5.45
N MET A 258 3.50 2.48 -6.45
CA MET A 258 4.77 2.41 -7.18
C MET A 258 5.13 3.71 -7.87
N LEU A 259 4.17 4.38 -8.50
CA LEU A 259 4.36 5.70 -9.12
C LEU A 259 4.82 6.73 -8.10
N ALA A 260 4.17 6.82 -6.94
CA ALA A 260 4.58 7.75 -5.89
C ALA A 260 6.02 7.50 -5.42
N VAL A 261 6.42 6.22 -5.30
CA VAL A 261 7.79 5.83 -4.92
C VAL A 261 8.80 6.20 -6.01
N VAL A 262 8.55 5.78 -7.27
CA VAL A 262 9.43 6.00 -8.42
C VAL A 262 9.63 7.49 -8.70
N MET A 263 8.59 8.30 -8.52
CA MET A 263 8.64 9.74 -8.72
C MET A 263 9.23 10.51 -7.52
N GLY A 264 9.61 9.82 -6.44
CA GLY A 264 10.20 10.44 -5.25
C GLY A 264 9.19 11.22 -4.37
N HIS A 265 7.89 11.09 -4.64
CA HIS A 265 6.79 11.74 -3.93
C HIS A 265 6.16 10.84 -2.86
N HIS A 266 6.96 10.00 -2.22
CA HIS A 266 6.55 9.13 -1.13
C HIS A 266 7.04 9.67 0.22
N TYR A 267 6.30 9.36 1.27
CA TYR A 267 6.72 9.52 2.64
C TYR A 267 7.86 8.55 2.93
N SER A 268 8.95 9.09 3.47
CA SER A 268 10.06 8.31 4.00
C SER A 268 10.40 8.84 5.38
N THR A 269 10.66 7.92 6.29
CA THR A 269 11.02 8.25 7.68
C THR A 269 12.40 8.90 7.77
N ALA A 270 13.29 8.62 6.79
CA ALA A 270 14.62 9.19 6.69
C ALA A 270 14.65 10.69 6.32
N LYS A 271 13.54 11.26 5.84
CA LYS A 271 13.44 12.71 5.51
C LYS A 271 13.05 13.60 6.70
N VAL A 272 12.87 13.02 7.90
CA VAL A 272 12.37 13.71 9.10
C VAL A 272 13.45 13.91 10.18
N GLU A 273 14.70 13.55 9.88
CA GLU A 273 15.90 13.89 10.68
C GLU A 273 16.62 15.11 10.12
#